data_AF-A0A0D8XCW6-F1
#
_entry.id   AF-A0A0D8XCW6-F1
#
_cell.length_a   1.000
_cell.length_b   1.000
_cell.length_c   1.000
_cell.angle_alpha   90.00
_cell.angle_beta   90.00
_cell.angle_gamma   90.00
#
_symmetry.space_group_name_H-M   'P 1'
#
loop_
_entity.id
_entity.type
_entity.pdbx_description
1 polymer ?
#
loop_
_entity_poly.entity_id
_entity_poly.type
_entity_poly.pdbx_seq_one_letter_code
_entity_poly.pdbx_strand_id
1 'polypeptide(L)'
;MRSTSFMNGSPIEIFRISFQIHGNLSIPNDKKRFPEFWKRSALMQCRGLTIVRAKQTRYLPLKKTLEAMSSLVSYLIEFDIYPFLFGGTLLGWYRECDIIPHTTDVDFAALIEEHNPALLEHLLSNETKFRLIRKLGQLNDSYEFTFRTLDRGLPSIDLFWMYSIENESWVGGTAGDGAKFKYTYPR
;
A
#
# COMPACT_ATOMS: atom_id res chain seq x y z
N MET A 1 9.93 5.22 32.37
CA MET A 1 9.49 5.67 31.02
C MET A 1 8.12 6.31 31.18
N ARG A 2 7.98 7.58 30.80
CA ARG A 2 6.74 8.35 30.99
C ARG A 2 5.66 7.89 30.02
N SER A 3 4.49 7.65 30.60
CA SER A 3 3.19 7.52 29.95
C SER A 3 2.96 8.67 28.95
N THR A 4 2.69 8.33 27.71
CA THR A 4 1.98 9.20 26.76
C THR A 4 0.65 8.54 26.46
N SER A 5 -0.41 9.14 27.00
CA SER A 5 -1.80 8.87 26.66
C SER A 5 -2.02 9.05 25.16
N PHE A 6 -2.25 7.94 24.46
CA PHE A 6 -2.70 7.97 23.07
C PHE A 6 -4.18 8.39 23.04
N MET A 7 -4.47 9.36 22.18
CA MET A 7 -5.80 9.89 21.91
C MET A 7 -6.81 8.76 21.64
N ASN A 8 -8.01 8.91 22.21
CA ASN A 8 -9.18 8.07 21.97
C ASN A 8 -9.57 8.12 20.48
N GLY A 9 -9.29 7.02 19.79
CA GLY A 9 -9.60 6.80 18.38
C GLY A 9 -8.60 5.79 17.87
N SER A 10 -8.95 4.51 17.93
CA SER A 10 -8.08 3.42 17.48
C SER A 10 -7.51 3.77 16.11
N PRO A 11 -6.18 4.00 15.97
CA PRO A 11 -5.58 4.04 14.67
C PRO A 11 -5.91 2.70 14.02
N ILE A 12 -6.39 2.72 12.78
CA ILE A 12 -6.44 1.51 11.99
C ILE A 12 -4.97 1.12 11.78
N GLU A 13 -4.44 0.31 12.70
CA GLU A 13 -3.10 -0.23 12.68
C GLU A 13 -3.04 -1.22 11.52
N ILE A 14 -2.48 -0.77 10.40
CA ILE A 14 -2.53 -1.51 9.14
C ILE A 14 -1.79 -2.86 9.25
N PHE A 15 -0.88 -3.03 10.23
CA PHE A 15 -0.28 -4.33 10.60
C PHE A 15 -0.10 -4.47 12.10
N ARG A 16 -0.68 -5.52 12.67
CA ARG A 16 -0.35 -5.98 14.03
C ARG A 16 0.62 -7.15 13.97
N ILE A 17 1.89 -6.86 14.23
CA ILE A 17 2.82 -7.92 14.63
C ILE A 17 2.41 -8.33 16.04
N SER A 18 2.00 -9.58 16.20
CA SER A 18 1.70 -10.13 17.52
C SER A 18 2.98 -10.64 18.18
N PHE A 19 3.07 -10.44 19.50
CA PHE A 19 4.23 -10.82 20.30
C PHE A 19 3.83 -11.77 21.42
N GLN A 20 4.66 -12.77 21.67
CA GLN A 20 4.69 -13.51 22.93
C GLN A 20 5.54 -12.74 23.95
N ILE A 21 5.01 -12.57 25.15
CA ILE A 21 5.68 -11.85 26.23
C ILE A 21 6.22 -12.88 27.22
N HIS A 22 7.53 -12.86 27.43
CA HIS A 22 8.24 -13.68 28.42
C HIS A 22 9.01 -12.76 29.38
N GLY A 23 8.38 -12.40 30.51
CA GLY A 23 8.95 -11.41 31.43
C GLY A 23 9.13 -10.05 30.77
N ASN A 24 10.36 -9.59 30.62
CA ASN A 24 10.72 -8.32 29.96
C ASN A 24 11.07 -8.47 28.47
N LEU A 25 10.94 -9.68 27.90
CA LEU A 25 11.22 -9.95 26.50
C LEU A 25 9.92 -10.07 25.70
N SER A 26 9.86 -9.39 24.55
CA SER A 26 8.80 -9.54 23.56
C SER A 26 9.34 -10.24 22.33
N ILE A 27 8.82 -11.43 22.03
CA ILE A 27 9.23 -12.27 20.90
C ILE A 27 8.14 -12.21 19.83
N PRO A 28 8.43 -11.80 18.59
CA PRO A 28 7.43 -11.78 17.52
C PRO A 28 6.95 -13.20 17.21
N ASN A 29 5.65 -13.36 17.01
CA ASN A 29 5.05 -14.64 16.66
C ASN A 29 5.48 -15.10 15.26
N ASP A 30 5.45 -14.18 14.28
CA ASP A 30 5.98 -14.43 12.94
C ASP A 30 7.47 -14.05 12.87
N LYS A 31 8.31 -14.96 13.38
CA LYS A 31 9.77 -14.79 13.39
C LYS A 31 10.36 -14.71 11.98
N LYS A 32 9.68 -15.28 10.97
CA LYS A 32 10.17 -15.33 9.58
C LYS A 32 10.01 -13.97 8.91
N ARG A 33 8.84 -13.33 9.03
CA ARG A 33 8.55 -12.05 8.37
C ARG A 33 8.97 -10.84 9.19
N PHE A 34 9.11 -10.97 10.51
CA PHE A 34 9.50 -9.86 11.38
C PHE A 34 10.75 -9.09 10.91
N PRO A 35 11.86 -9.74 10.48
CA PRO A 35 13.03 -9.01 10.00
C PRO A 35 12.75 -8.14 8.77
N GLU A 36 11.91 -8.60 7.85
CA GLU A 36 11.52 -7.81 6.67
C GLU A 36 10.69 -6.58 7.06
N PHE A 37 9.74 -6.75 7.98
CA PHE A 37 8.98 -5.62 8.52
C PHE A 37 9.88 -4.63 9.25
N TRP A 38 10.81 -5.13 10.08
CA TRP A 38 11.74 -4.29 10.82
C TRP A 38 12.63 -3.46 9.90
N LYS A 39 13.23 -4.10 8.88
CA LYS A 39 14.09 -3.46 7.88
C LYS A 39 13.40 -2.32 7.14
N ARG A 40 12.08 -2.41 6.95
CA ARG A 40 11.27 -1.47 6.16
C ARG A 40 10.49 -0.49 7.01
N SER A 41 10.51 -0.67 8.33
CA SER A 41 9.77 0.17 9.25
C SER A 41 10.45 1.53 9.38
N ALA A 42 9.68 2.58 9.07
CA ALA A 42 10.04 3.96 9.35
C ALA A 42 8.84 4.62 10.02
N LEU A 43 9.06 5.24 11.17
CA LEU A 43 8.02 6.09 11.77
C LEU A 43 7.98 7.39 11.00
N MET A 44 7.00 7.51 10.12
CA MET A 44 6.64 8.76 9.49
C MET A 44 5.38 9.29 10.16
N GLN A 45 5.40 10.55 10.58
CA GLN A 45 4.22 11.23 11.09
C GLN A 45 3.61 12.09 9.98
N CYS A 46 2.29 12.02 9.81
CA CYS A 46 1.58 12.94 8.93
C CYS A 46 1.61 14.38 9.49
N ARG A 47 1.54 15.38 8.61
CA ARG A 47 1.64 16.81 8.97
C ARG A 47 0.35 17.42 9.50
N GLY A 48 -0.80 16.79 9.27
CA GLY A 48 -2.11 17.28 9.74
C GLY A 48 -2.50 18.66 9.20
N LEU A 49 -2.07 18.99 7.97
CA LEU A 49 -2.38 20.29 7.37
C LEU A 49 -3.87 20.37 7.03
N THR A 50 -4.51 21.48 7.38
CA THR A 50 -5.87 21.79 6.94
C THR A 50 -5.83 22.27 5.49
N ILE A 51 -6.47 21.53 4.59
CA ILE A 51 -6.57 21.90 3.18
C ILE A 51 -7.96 22.48 2.92
N VAL A 52 -8.01 23.78 2.62
CA VAL A 52 -9.25 24.49 2.29
C VAL A 52 -9.73 24.02 0.92
N ARG A 53 -10.96 23.51 0.88
CA ARG A 53 -11.62 23.03 -0.35
C ARG A 53 -13.01 23.61 -0.44
N ALA A 54 -13.50 23.78 -1.68
CA ALA A 54 -14.93 23.90 -1.90
C ALA A 54 -15.63 22.67 -1.29
N LYS A 55 -16.84 22.85 -0.76
CA LYS A 55 -17.60 21.78 -0.13
C LYS A 55 -17.70 20.58 -1.10
N GLN A 56 -17.06 19.48 -0.74
CA GLN A 56 -16.92 18.30 -1.60
C GLN A 56 -17.26 17.05 -0.81
N THR A 57 -18.08 16.19 -1.41
CA THR A 57 -18.33 14.85 -0.90
C THR A 57 -17.14 13.96 -1.21
N ARG A 58 -16.76 13.11 -0.25
CA ARG A 58 -15.72 12.11 -0.47
C ARG A 58 -16.18 11.14 -1.56
N TYR A 59 -15.34 10.90 -2.56
CA TYR A 59 -15.62 9.96 -3.65
C TYR A 59 -15.51 8.50 -3.16
N LEU A 60 -14.39 8.16 -2.53
CA LEU A 60 -14.16 6.82 -1.96
C LEU A 60 -14.79 6.66 -0.57
N PRO A 61 -15.61 5.64 -0.29
CA PRO A 61 -16.12 5.41 1.07
C PRO A 61 -14.98 5.08 2.04
N LEU A 62 -14.66 5.98 2.99
CA LEU A 62 -13.43 5.90 3.79
C LEU A 62 -13.25 4.56 4.50
N LYS A 63 -14.27 4.10 5.25
CA LYS A 63 -14.20 2.83 6.00
C LYS A 63 -13.90 1.64 5.09
N LYS A 64 -14.69 1.49 4.02
CA LYS A 64 -14.52 0.40 3.03
C LYS A 64 -13.17 0.47 2.35
N THR A 65 -12.68 1.68 2.09
CA THR A 65 -11.37 1.92 1.46
C THR A 65 -10.24 1.44 2.37
N LEU A 66 -10.27 1.81 3.66
CA LEU A 66 -9.26 1.37 4.63
C LEU A 66 -9.29 -0.14 4.87
N GLU A 67 -10.48 -0.75 4.90
CA GLU A 67 -10.65 -2.21 4.99
C GLU A 67 -10.06 -2.92 3.75
N ALA A 68 -10.32 -2.40 2.55
CA ALA A 68 -9.77 -2.94 1.31
C ALA A 68 -8.24 -2.79 1.24
N MET A 69 -7.71 -1.64 1.67
CA MET A 69 -6.26 -1.39 1.78
C MET A 69 -5.58 -2.39 2.72
N SER A 70 -6.08 -2.52 3.95
CA SER A 70 -5.52 -3.45 4.95
C SER A 70 -5.59 -4.90 4.48
N SER A 71 -6.71 -5.29 3.88
CA SER A 71 -6.89 -6.63 3.31
C SER A 71 -5.92 -6.91 2.15
N LEU A 72 -5.75 -5.96 1.22
CA LEU A 72 -4.86 -6.13 0.07
C LEU A 72 -3.42 -6.29 0.51
N VAL A 73 -2.95 -5.44 1.42
CA VAL A 73 -1.56 -5.55 1.87
C VAL A 73 -1.33 -6.85 2.63
N SER A 74 -2.26 -7.25 3.51
CA SER A 74 -2.17 -8.55 4.20
C SER A 74 -2.10 -9.71 3.20
N TYR A 75 -2.88 -9.64 2.12
CA TYR A 75 -2.87 -10.61 1.04
C TYR A 75 -1.55 -10.61 0.26
N LEU A 76 -1.00 -9.44 -0.10
CA LEU A 76 0.28 -9.34 -0.82
C LEU A 76 1.46 -9.88 0.00
N ILE A 77 1.44 -9.67 1.33
CA ILE A 77 2.45 -10.22 2.26
C ILE A 77 2.43 -11.77 2.28
N GLU A 78 1.30 -12.41 1.97
CA GLU A 78 1.24 -13.87 1.82
C GLU A 78 2.18 -14.37 0.70
N PHE A 79 2.51 -13.51 -0.26
CA PHE A 79 3.41 -13.76 -1.40
C PHE A 79 4.80 -13.12 -1.24
N ASP A 80 5.16 -12.68 -0.03
CA ASP A 80 6.41 -11.96 0.27
C ASP A 80 6.57 -10.64 -0.52
N ILE A 81 5.44 -9.99 -0.85
CA ILE A 81 5.37 -8.64 -1.42
C ILE A 81 5.03 -7.65 -0.31
N TYR A 82 5.83 -6.60 -0.14
CA TYR A 82 5.73 -5.65 0.97
C TYR A 82 5.37 -4.25 0.46
N PRO A 83 4.08 -3.99 0.16
CA PRO A 83 3.67 -2.73 -0.43
C PRO A 83 3.74 -1.58 0.58
N PHE A 84 4.03 -0.37 0.07
CA PHE A 84 4.04 0.89 0.81
C PHE A 84 3.16 1.92 0.11
N LEU A 85 2.63 2.90 0.86
CA LEU A 85 1.78 3.95 0.30
C LEU A 85 2.52 4.71 -0.79
N PHE A 86 1.82 5.03 -1.88
CA PHE A 86 2.43 5.67 -3.04
C PHE A 86 1.54 6.80 -3.59
N GLY A 87 2.07 7.59 -4.53
CA GLY A 87 1.30 8.54 -5.32
C GLY A 87 0.41 9.50 -4.51
N GLY A 88 -0.83 9.65 -4.96
CA GLY A 88 -1.83 10.53 -4.32
C GLY A 88 -2.23 10.03 -2.94
N THR A 89 -2.15 8.72 -2.71
CA THR A 89 -2.45 8.09 -1.42
C THR A 89 -1.42 8.47 -0.36
N LEU A 90 -0.12 8.36 -0.67
CA LEU A 90 0.95 8.82 0.21
C LEU A 90 0.86 10.31 0.47
N LEU A 91 0.58 11.12 -0.57
CA LEU A 91 0.41 12.56 -0.42
C LEU A 91 -0.73 12.91 0.55
N GLY A 92 -1.89 12.27 0.41
CA GLY A 92 -3.01 12.46 1.33
C GLY A 92 -2.62 12.13 2.76
N TRP A 93 -2.07 10.93 2.97
CA TRP A 93 -1.65 10.48 4.30
C TRP A 93 -0.62 11.46 4.90
N TYR A 94 0.44 11.82 4.16
CA TYR A 94 1.50 12.68 4.68
C TYR A 94 1.03 14.12 4.92
N ARG A 95 0.23 14.68 4.01
CA ARG A 95 -0.17 16.09 4.06
C ARG A 95 -1.27 16.33 5.09
N GLU A 96 -2.31 15.52 5.09
CA GLU A 96 -3.58 15.79 5.78
C GLU A 96 -4.07 14.63 6.65
N CYS A 97 -3.24 13.60 6.88
CA CYS A 97 -3.56 12.44 7.71
C CYS A 97 -4.81 11.66 7.23
N ASP A 98 -5.11 11.72 5.93
CA ASP A 98 -6.36 11.20 5.35
C ASP A 98 -6.15 10.81 3.88
N ILE A 99 -7.07 10.02 3.32
CA ILE A 99 -7.19 9.83 1.88
C ILE A 99 -7.77 11.12 1.28
N ILE A 100 -7.16 11.63 0.22
CA ILE A 100 -7.61 12.86 -0.45
C ILE A 100 -9.09 12.70 -0.85
N PRO A 101 -10.02 13.60 -0.44
CA PRO A 101 -11.45 13.35 -0.58
C PRO A 101 -11.94 13.10 -2.01
N HIS A 102 -11.25 13.63 -3.01
CA HIS A 102 -11.62 13.52 -4.43
C HIS A 102 -10.78 12.55 -5.25
N THR A 103 -9.90 11.78 -4.60
CA THR A 103 -9.20 10.70 -5.30
C THR A 103 -10.20 9.62 -5.70
N THR A 104 -9.94 8.95 -6.82
CA THR A 104 -10.83 7.92 -7.38
C THR A 104 -10.31 6.50 -7.17
N ASP A 105 -9.09 6.39 -6.70
CA ASP A 105 -8.27 5.18 -6.55
C ASP A 105 -7.36 5.31 -5.32
N VAL A 106 -6.67 4.21 -5.03
CA VAL A 106 -5.64 4.11 -4.00
C VAL A 106 -4.38 3.56 -4.65
N ASP A 107 -3.23 4.10 -4.29
CA ASP A 107 -1.93 3.72 -4.84
C ASP A 107 -1.05 3.10 -3.76
N PHE A 108 -0.53 1.93 -4.07
CA PHE A 108 0.63 1.34 -3.41
C PHE A 108 1.76 1.17 -4.41
N ALA A 109 2.98 1.07 -3.89
CA ALA A 109 4.11 0.56 -4.65
C ALA A 109 4.76 -0.59 -3.90
N ALA A 110 5.43 -1.49 -4.63
CA ALA A 110 6.29 -2.53 -4.09
C ALA A 110 7.56 -2.62 -4.94
N LEU A 111 8.63 -3.18 -4.36
CA LEU A 111 9.87 -3.37 -5.09
C LEU A 111 9.70 -4.45 -6.15
N ILE A 112 10.21 -4.23 -7.37
CA ILE A 112 10.12 -5.23 -8.45
C ILE A 112 10.84 -6.54 -8.09
N GLU A 113 11.85 -6.47 -7.25
CA GLU A 113 12.58 -7.63 -6.74
C GLU A 113 11.69 -8.54 -5.85
N GLU A 114 10.58 -8.01 -5.35
CA GLU A 114 9.58 -8.77 -4.57
C GLU A 114 8.51 -9.38 -5.47
N HIS A 115 8.53 -9.14 -6.79
CA HIS A 115 7.53 -9.70 -7.69
C HIS A 115 7.52 -11.23 -7.63
N ASN A 116 6.38 -11.76 -7.25
CA ASN A 116 6.16 -13.20 -7.12
C ASN A 116 5.16 -13.68 -8.19
N PRO A 117 5.59 -14.50 -9.18
CA PRO A 117 4.71 -15.04 -10.21
C PRO A 117 3.51 -15.84 -9.66
N ALA A 118 3.66 -16.46 -8.48
CA ALA A 118 2.59 -17.22 -7.83
C ALA A 118 1.38 -16.34 -7.46
N LEU A 119 1.58 -15.02 -7.27
CA LEU A 119 0.48 -14.09 -7.07
C LEU A 119 -0.48 -14.09 -8.27
N LEU A 120 0.06 -14.07 -9.50
CA LEU A 120 -0.76 -14.07 -10.71
C LEU A 120 -1.50 -15.40 -10.87
N GLU A 121 -0.85 -16.53 -10.60
CA GLU A 121 -1.49 -17.84 -10.61
C GLU A 121 -2.63 -17.91 -9.59
N HIS A 122 -2.42 -17.40 -8.38
CA HIS A 122 -3.45 -17.37 -7.34
C HIS A 122 -4.60 -16.40 -7.66
N LEU A 123 -4.33 -15.26 -8.28
CA LEU A 123 -5.37 -14.31 -8.71
C LEU A 123 -6.30 -14.89 -9.80
N LEU A 124 -5.85 -15.92 -10.52
CA LEU A 124 -6.65 -16.67 -11.49
C LEU A 124 -7.41 -17.86 -10.86
N SER A 125 -7.15 -18.17 -9.59
CA SER A 125 -7.81 -19.26 -8.87
C SER A 125 -9.15 -18.83 -8.28
N ASN A 126 -9.93 -19.81 -7.81
CA ASN A 126 -11.19 -19.56 -7.10
C ASN A 126 -10.99 -19.17 -5.62
N GLU A 127 -9.75 -19.20 -5.11
CA GLU A 127 -9.41 -18.94 -3.71
C GLU A 127 -8.96 -17.50 -3.47
N THR A 128 -8.89 -16.68 -4.52
CA THR A 128 -8.44 -15.29 -4.44
C THR A 128 -9.37 -14.40 -3.61
N LYS A 129 -8.77 -13.45 -2.86
CA LYS A 129 -9.48 -12.39 -2.12
C LYS A 129 -9.72 -11.14 -2.98
N PHE A 130 -9.04 -11.03 -4.12
CA PHE A 130 -9.04 -9.87 -5.00
C PHE A 130 -9.15 -10.27 -6.47
N ARG A 131 -9.68 -9.35 -7.29
CA ARG A 131 -9.65 -9.48 -8.75
C ARG A 131 -8.59 -8.56 -9.31
N LEU A 132 -7.74 -9.10 -10.18
CA LEU A 132 -6.90 -8.29 -11.05
C LEU A 132 -7.76 -7.80 -12.21
N ILE A 133 -8.04 -6.50 -12.26
CA ILE A 133 -8.89 -5.91 -13.31
C ILE A 133 -8.08 -5.31 -14.45
N ARG A 134 -6.81 -4.97 -14.20
CA ARG A 134 -5.90 -4.40 -15.19
C ARG A 134 -4.47 -4.78 -14.84
N LYS A 135 -3.67 -5.02 -15.88
CA LYS A 135 -2.23 -5.27 -15.84
C LYS A 135 -1.60 -4.48 -16.97
N LEU A 136 -0.68 -3.58 -16.66
CA LEU A 136 0.05 -2.78 -17.65
C LEU A 136 1.55 -3.08 -17.61
N GLY A 137 2.23 -2.74 -18.69
CA GLY A 137 3.68 -2.91 -18.85
C GLY A 137 4.14 -4.37 -18.93
N GLN A 138 5.44 -4.54 -18.72
CA GLN A 138 6.14 -5.83 -18.64
C GLN A 138 7.00 -5.85 -17.38
N LEU A 139 7.45 -7.03 -16.95
CA LEU A 139 8.21 -7.18 -15.70
C LEU A 139 9.44 -6.26 -15.64
N ASN A 140 10.12 -6.04 -16.76
CA ASN A 140 11.30 -5.18 -16.86
C ASN A 140 10.98 -3.75 -17.33
N ASP A 141 9.70 -3.39 -17.44
CA ASP A 141 9.26 -2.12 -18.02
C ASP A 141 7.84 -1.72 -17.58
N SER A 142 7.77 -0.74 -16.67
CA SER A 142 6.51 -0.04 -16.35
C SER A 142 5.39 -0.96 -15.86
N TYR A 143 5.74 -1.98 -15.07
CA TYR A 143 4.80 -2.97 -14.58
C TYR A 143 3.83 -2.37 -13.55
N GLU A 144 2.54 -2.67 -13.69
CA GLU A 144 1.49 -2.14 -12.81
C GLU A 144 0.29 -3.10 -12.76
N PHE A 145 -0.28 -3.28 -11.57
CA PHE A 145 -1.52 -4.03 -11.35
C PHE A 145 -2.62 -3.16 -10.76
N THR A 146 -3.85 -3.35 -11.23
CA THR A 146 -5.04 -2.77 -10.59
C THR A 146 -5.89 -3.87 -10.00
N PHE A 147 -6.17 -3.76 -8.71
CA PHE A 147 -7.00 -4.66 -7.93
C PHE A 147 -8.38 -4.07 -7.64
N ARG A 148 -9.36 -4.97 -7.50
CA ARG A 148 -10.64 -4.68 -6.84
C ARG A 148 -11.02 -5.78 -5.88
N THR A 149 -11.79 -5.43 -4.87
CA THR A 149 -12.49 -6.39 -4.02
C THR A 149 -13.46 -7.24 -4.84
N LEU A 150 -13.75 -8.47 -4.37
CA LEU A 150 -14.61 -9.41 -5.10
C LEU A 150 -16.03 -8.90 -5.35
N ASP A 151 -16.54 -8.04 -4.46
CA ASP A 151 -17.85 -7.38 -4.56
C ASP A 151 -17.90 -6.26 -5.63
N ARG A 152 -16.78 -6.03 -6.34
CA ARG A 152 -16.58 -5.06 -7.43
C ARG A 152 -16.82 -3.59 -7.06
N GLY A 153 -16.96 -3.30 -5.77
CA GLY A 153 -17.11 -1.93 -5.26
C GLY A 153 -15.81 -1.12 -5.28
N LEU A 154 -15.90 0.14 -4.88
CA LEU A 154 -14.74 0.98 -4.59
C LEU A 154 -14.01 0.47 -3.34
N PRO A 155 -12.68 0.70 -3.23
CA PRO A 155 -11.81 1.38 -4.20
C PRO A 155 -11.26 0.44 -5.30
N SER A 156 -10.86 1.01 -6.44
CA SER A 156 -9.78 0.40 -7.24
C SER A 156 -8.45 0.69 -6.53
N ILE A 157 -7.56 -0.29 -6.48
CA ILE A 157 -6.25 -0.14 -5.84
C ILE A 157 -5.15 -0.48 -6.85
N ASP A 158 -4.29 0.46 -7.17
CA ASP A 158 -3.15 0.28 -8.05
C ASP A 158 -1.89 -0.11 -7.24
N LEU A 159 -1.14 -1.07 -7.77
CA LEU A 159 0.17 -1.48 -7.28
C LEU A 159 1.19 -1.21 -8.37
N PHE A 160 2.02 -0.20 -8.15
CA PHE A 160 3.14 0.16 -9.00
C PHE A 160 4.37 -0.66 -8.61
N TRP A 161 5.06 -1.21 -9.60
CA TRP A 161 6.35 -1.85 -9.34
C TRP A 161 7.48 -0.81 -9.44
N MET A 162 8.24 -0.70 -8.36
CA MET A 162 9.36 0.22 -8.24
C MET A 162 10.67 -0.50 -8.59
N TYR A 163 11.40 0.08 -9.51
CA TYR A 163 12.69 -0.38 -10.00
C TYR A 163 13.79 0.46 -9.38
N SER A 164 14.97 -0.13 -9.20
CA SER A 164 16.12 0.56 -8.64
C SER A 164 17.30 0.48 -9.60
N ILE A 165 17.88 1.63 -9.95
CA ILE A 165 19.08 1.72 -10.79
C ILE A 165 20.05 2.66 -10.07
N GLU A 166 21.19 2.12 -9.62
CA GLU A 166 22.22 2.88 -8.90
C GLU A 166 21.64 3.69 -7.72
N ASN A 167 21.63 5.02 -7.84
CA ASN A 167 21.17 5.98 -6.82
C ASN A 167 19.74 6.49 -7.05
N GLU A 168 19.01 5.90 -8.00
CA GLU A 168 17.66 6.30 -8.35
C GLU A 168 16.71 5.12 -8.22
N SER A 169 15.49 5.42 -7.78
CA SER A 169 14.35 4.52 -7.91
C SER A 169 13.37 5.09 -8.93
N TRP A 170 12.65 4.26 -9.66
CA TRP A 170 11.64 4.74 -10.60
C TRP A 170 10.43 3.82 -10.69
N VAL A 171 9.30 4.39 -11.07
CA VAL A 171 8.10 3.65 -11.50
C VAL A 171 7.73 4.05 -12.91
N GLY A 172 7.14 3.14 -13.67
CA GLY A 172 6.56 3.48 -14.96
C GLY A 172 5.08 3.84 -14.82
N GLY A 173 4.59 4.65 -15.74
CA GLY A 173 3.17 4.86 -15.98
C GLY A 173 2.83 4.62 -17.44
N THR A 174 1.63 4.12 -17.72
CA THR A 174 1.16 3.89 -19.09
C THR A 174 -0.19 4.58 -19.29
N ALA A 175 -0.27 5.52 -20.22
CA ALA A 175 -1.52 6.19 -20.59
C ALA A 175 -2.43 5.28 -21.43
N GLY A 176 -3.70 5.68 -21.57
CA GLY A 176 -4.70 4.91 -22.32
C GLY A 176 -4.41 4.76 -23.82
N ASP A 177 -3.56 5.62 -24.38
CA ASP A 177 -3.05 5.52 -25.76
C ASP A 177 -1.78 4.66 -25.87
N GLY A 178 -1.29 4.13 -24.75
CA GLY A 178 -0.07 3.34 -24.67
C GLY A 178 1.21 4.14 -24.47
N ALA A 179 1.15 5.48 -24.37
CA ALA A 179 2.32 6.29 -24.06
C ALA A 179 2.90 5.93 -22.68
N LYS A 180 4.23 5.83 -22.59
CA LYS A 180 4.93 5.45 -21.35
C LYS A 180 5.62 6.64 -20.71
N PHE A 181 5.53 6.70 -19.39
CA PHE A 181 6.13 7.72 -18.54
C PHE A 181 7.07 7.05 -17.54
N LYS A 182 8.21 7.68 -17.26
CA LYS A 182 9.13 7.25 -16.21
C LYS A 182 9.16 8.32 -15.12
N TYR A 183 8.73 7.95 -13.92
CA TYR A 183 8.81 8.81 -12.74
C TYR A 183 10.00 8.38 -11.90
N THR A 184 10.97 9.28 -11.75
CA THR A 184 12.25 8.99 -11.07
C THR A 184 12.29 9.68 -9.71
N TYR A 185 12.81 8.99 -8.71
CA TYR A 185 12.91 9.41 -7.32
C TYR A 185 14.36 9.25 -6.84
N PRO A 186 14.94 10.27 -6.19
CA PRO A 186 16.26 10.16 -5.57
C PRO A 186 16.22 9.23 -4.35
N ARG A 187 17.31 8.49 -4.11
CA ARG A 187 17.53 7.71 -2.89
C ARG A 187 18.27 8.49 -1.81
#